data_AF-A0A7W1C2M7-F1
#
_entry.id   AF-A0A7W1C2M7-F1
#
_cell.length_a   1.000
_cell.length_b   1.000
_cell.length_c   1.000
_cell.angle_alpha   90.00
_cell.angle_beta   90.00
_cell.angle_gamma   90.00
#
_symmetry.space_group_name_H-M   'P 1'
#
loop_
_entity.id
_entity.type
_entity.pdbx_description
1 polymer ?
#
loop_
_entity_poly.entity_id
_entity_poly.type
_entity_poly.pdbx_seq_one_letter_code
_entity_poly.pdbx_strand_id
1 'polypeptide(L)'
;MERGTPSSRRTPRRGRFAVSLLCIAVLACNDKPATAPQLHVAAERSASSSELLRALPGDSAAADSLGRSLALALSDASVRQQILADLRDSPFPRHKIHLPSYLRGSRGVLLVGKMAQAGGIASARVMQMADIRGGLQLAMVRPVDRIFWTGTPDIAVKGTPFTLVERSTALRTGSVQRAYTVTGVARRHGPLTASDYPYLVIEPIDISFGADPEMQRAAAPVQPRGTVSTPAEEIAGYTRRGDSTVVLPSLQGSTMTASSTECDPNTAVIECPEDGGGTGPWRLMGVALPSGKSFDDCYRPGQFDTNVDRDQDGVDDGCEAELAIAFNPQIVLMSNDCDTRRQPYFAVRYAYSGGDAIFIFYAISYVYDCGPPFTCGNDVPNCDTHRGDSEWIVAEVGRYSSSTRPWALKYATLSAHWNTDWGNDNTARYAAEDLEDADGSPAFGAPKIWVAQHKHANYRSQSVCDAAGYFNLDNCEHPDGLYHTLDIAAAYNLGRSFIPFLGASYSPVYDRRSNNGNAEYYWVPAARFCGWSYYTSGSCAGPYEESLRAYAF
;
A
#
# COMPACT_ATOMS: atom_id res chain seq x y z
N MET A 1 3.15 -11.50 -70.94
CA MET A 1 4.35 -11.68 -71.78
C MET A 1 5.44 -10.84 -71.15
N GLU A 2 6.64 -11.27 -70.76
CA GLU A 2 7.41 -12.52 -70.73
C GLU A 2 8.44 -12.32 -69.57
N ARG A 3 8.54 -13.27 -68.64
CA ARG A 3 9.71 -14.15 -68.37
C ARG A 3 11.10 -13.48 -68.34
N GLY A 4 11.83 -13.72 -67.25
CA GLY A 4 13.29 -13.68 -67.24
C GLY A 4 13.97 -13.77 -65.86
N THR A 5 14.07 -14.97 -65.28
CA THR A 5 15.11 -15.35 -64.30
C THR A 5 16.27 -16.05 -65.02
N PRO A 6 17.52 -15.95 -64.50
CA PRO A 6 18.18 -17.10 -63.85
C PRO A 6 19.03 -16.67 -62.61
N SER A 7 19.06 -17.37 -61.47
CA SER A 7 19.62 -18.70 -61.13
C SER A 7 21.16 -18.79 -60.94
N SER A 8 21.53 -19.45 -59.83
CA SER A 8 22.81 -20.13 -59.49
C SER A 8 23.80 -19.30 -58.64
N ARG A 9 24.46 -19.79 -57.57
CA ARG A 9 24.84 -21.15 -57.12
C ARG A 9 24.93 -21.27 -55.58
N ARG A 10 24.60 -22.48 -55.09
CA ARG A 10 24.95 -23.03 -53.76
C ARG A 10 26.41 -23.51 -53.73
N THR A 11 27.02 -23.63 -52.55
CA THR A 11 27.65 -24.88 -52.01
C THR A 11 28.26 -24.69 -50.60
N PRO A 12 28.55 -25.77 -49.84
CA PRO A 12 28.36 -25.87 -48.38
C PRO A 12 29.68 -25.92 -47.58
N ARG A 13 29.59 -25.89 -46.25
CA ARG A 13 30.62 -26.46 -45.37
C ARG A 13 30.02 -27.34 -44.27
N ARG A 14 30.23 -28.65 -44.44
CA ARG A 14 30.29 -29.64 -43.35
C ARG A 14 31.69 -29.60 -42.76
N GLY A 15 31.80 -29.67 -41.44
CA GLY A 15 33.05 -29.95 -40.73
C GLY A 15 32.71 -30.72 -39.46
N ARG A 16 32.88 -32.05 -39.52
CA ARG A 16 32.86 -32.96 -38.36
C ARG A 16 34.18 -32.80 -37.62
N PHE A 17 34.15 -32.71 -36.29
CA PHE A 17 35.25 -33.20 -35.45
C PHE A 17 34.65 -33.92 -34.24
N ALA A 18 34.86 -35.23 -34.22
CA ALA A 18 34.80 -36.08 -33.05
C ALA A 18 36.24 -36.52 -32.76
N VAL A 19 36.73 -36.30 -31.55
CA VAL A 19 37.83 -37.08 -30.97
C VAL A 19 37.52 -37.25 -29.48
N SER A 20 37.38 -38.52 -29.12
CA SER A 20 37.23 -39.07 -27.79
C SER A 20 38.50 -38.90 -26.94
N LEU A 21 38.36 -38.75 -25.63
CA LEU A 21 39.39 -39.20 -24.70
C LEU A 21 38.77 -39.85 -23.47
N LEU A 22 39.23 -41.09 -23.30
CA LEU A 22 38.88 -42.14 -22.37
C LEU A 22 39.75 -41.97 -21.11
N CYS A 23 39.15 -41.89 -19.93
CA CYS A 23 39.86 -42.16 -18.68
C CYS A 23 39.04 -43.17 -17.86
N ILE A 24 39.55 -44.41 -17.86
CA ILE A 24 39.14 -45.51 -16.99
C ILE A 24 39.82 -45.30 -15.64
N ALA A 25 39.06 -45.29 -14.56
CA ALA A 25 39.56 -45.53 -13.22
C ALA A 25 38.67 -46.57 -12.53
N VAL A 26 39.30 -47.71 -12.25
CA VAL A 26 38.79 -48.87 -11.52
C VAL A 26 38.60 -48.50 -10.05
N LEU A 27 37.42 -48.75 -9.48
CA LEU A 27 37.26 -48.95 -8.03
C LEU A 27 36.17 -50.00 -7.76
N ALA A 28 36.49 -50.84 -6.79
CA ALA A 28 35.99 -52.18 -6.58
C ALA A 28 34.56 -52.27 -6.01
N CYS A 29 33.92 -53.40 -6.30
CA CYS A 29 32.72 -53.87 -5.62
C CYS A 29 32.91 -53.91 -4.10
N ASN A 30 32.03 -53.23 -3.37
CA ASN A 30 31.85 -53.46 -1.95
C ASN A 30 30.35 -53.72 -1.73
N ASP A 31 29.99 -55.01 -1.65
CA ASP A 31 28.66 -55.45 -1.26
C ASP A 31 28.46 -55.13 0.23
N LYS A 32 27.83 -53.99 0.50
CA LYS A 32 27.12 -53.75 1.75
C LYS A 32 25.70 -53.30 1.41
N PRO A 33 24.65 -53.97 1.94
CA PRO A 33 23.30 -53.49 1.75
C PRO A 33 23.19 -52.10 2.36
N ALA A 34 22.81 -51.13 1.55
CA ALA A 34 22.52 -49.78 2.01
C ALA A 34 21.37 -49.85 3.01
N THR A 35 21.68 -49.73 4.30
CA THR A 35 20.70 -49.35 5.31
C THR A 35 20.20 -47.97 4.92
N ALA A 36 18.95 -47.90 4.46
CA ALA A 36 18.29 -46.64 4.15
C ALA A 36 18.43 -45.69 5.34
N PRO A 37 18.71 -44.39 5.12
CA PRO A 37 18.69 -43.43 6.20
C PRO A 37 17.28 -43.45 6.81
N GLN A 38 17.17 -43.87 8.06
CA GLN A 38 16.00 -43.60 8.87
C GLN A 38 15.89 -42.07 8.96
N LEU A 39 15.05 -41.50 8.09
CA LEU A 39 14.46 -40.21 8.35
C LEU A 39 13.77 -40.32 9.70
N HIS A 40 14.35 -39.69 10.72
CA HIS A 40 13.60 -39.25 11.88
C HIS A 40 12.61 -38.20 11.39
N VAL A 41 11.50 -38.67 10.81
CA VAL A 41 10.25 -37.92 10.77
C VAL A 41 9.91 -37.74 12.24
N ALA A 42 10.21 -36.54 12.77
CA ALA A 42 9.59 -36.10 14.00
C ALA A 42 8.10 -36.29 13.79
N ALA A 43 7.51 -37.23 14.53
CA ALA A 43 6.10 -37.48 14.53
C ALA A 43 5.41 -36.22 15.06
N GLU A 44 5.13 -35.27 14.18
CA GLU A 44 4.04 -34.34 14.36
C GLU A 44 2.81 -35.22 14.54
N ARG A 45 2.38 -35.33 15.80
CA ARG A 45 1.15 -36.00 16.19
C ARG A 45 0.08 -35.52 15.24
N SER A 46 -0.38 -36.42 14.37
CA SER A 46 -1.58 -36.25 13.58
C SER A 46 -2.71 -36.07 14.59
N ALA A 47 -3.03 -34.82 14.90
CA ALA A 47 -4.24 -34.48 15.64
C ALA A 47 -5.38 -35.16 14.88
N SER A 48 -6.09 -36.05 15.57
CA SER A 48 -7.12 -36.87 14.94
C SER A 48 -8.15 -35.94 14.32
N SER A 49 -8.71 -36.33 13.18
CA SER A 49 -9.74 -35.56 12.47
C SER A 49 -10.94 -35.18 13.38
N SER A 50 -11.08 -35.82 14.54
CA SER A 50 -12.07 -35.48 15.57
C SER A 50 -11.71 -34.30 16.48
N GLU A 51 -10.44 -33.94 16.68
CA GLU A 51 -10.05 -32.73 17.43
C GLU A 51 -10.30 -31.45 16.63
N LEU A 52 -10.16 -31.51 15.31
CA LEU A 52 -10.51 -30.41 14.38
C LEU A 52 -12.03 -30.14 14.30
N LEU A 53 -12.86 -31.03 14.85
CA LEU A 53 -14.32 -30.96 14.82
C LEU A 53 -14.94 -30.39 16.12
N ARG A 54 -14.15 -30.12 17.18
CA ARG A 54 -14.63 -29.51 18.44
C ARG A 54 -14.08 -28.09 18.66
N ALA A 55 -14.41 -27.15 17.78
CA ALA A 55 -14.07 -25.74 17.99
C ALA A 55 -15.29 -24.81 17.94
N LEU A 56 -15.71 -24.37 19.12
CA LEU A 56 -16.22 -23.05 19.49
C LEU A 56 -15.46 -22.77 20.80
N PRO A 57 -14.75 -21.65 21.08
CA PRO A 57 -14.55 -20.36 20.41
C PRO A 57 -13.29 -20.36 19.54
N GLY A 58 -13.38 -19.95 18.26
CA GLY A 58 -12.24 -20.13 17.35
C GLY A 58 -12.56 -20.15 15.86
N ASP A 59 -13.51 -19.35 15.38
CA ASP A 59 -13.85 -19.20 13.95
C ASP A 59 -12.63 -18.86 13.06
N SER A 60 -11.50 -18.50 13.67
CA SER A 60 -10.22 -18.31 12.99
C SER A 60 -9.75 -19.58 12.29
N ALA A 61 -9.89 -20.76 12.89
CA ALA A 61 -9.38 -21.99 12.29
C ALA A 61 -10.13 -22.38 11.01
N ALA A 62 -11.44 -22.12 10.97
CA ALA A 62 -12.27 -22.40 9.80
C ALA A 62 -11.98 -21.40 8.66
N ALA A 63 -11.93 -20.10 8.97
CA ALA A 63 -11.56 -19.10 7.98
C ALA A 63 -10.12 -19.33 7.45
N ASP A 64 -9.18 -19.67 8.34
CA ASP A 64 -7.79 -20.00 7.99
C ASP A 64 -7.69 -21.25 7.10
N SER A 65 -8.44 -22.31 7.43
CA SER A 65 -8.55 -23.53 6.61
C SER A 65 -9.16 -23.24 5.24
N LEU A 66 -10.16 -22.37 5.19
CA LEU A 66 -10.79 -21.93 3.94
C LEU A 66 -9.82 -21.11 3.09
N GLY A 67 -9.07 -20.18 3.71
CA GLY A 67 -8.02 -19.40 3.06
C GLY A 67 -6.91 -20.29 2.49
N ARG A 68 -6.40 -21.26 3.27
CA ARG A 68 -5.41 -22.24 2.81
C ARG A 68 -5.92 -23.09 1.64
N SER A 69 -7.17 -23.56 1.73
CA SER A 69 -7.77 -24.39 0.67
C SER A 69 -7.97 -23.61 -0.63
N LEU A 70 -8.37 -22.34 -0.54
CA LEU A 70 -8.46 -21.46 -1.72
C LEU A 70 -7.07 -21.19 -2.30
N ALA A 71 -6.06 -20.91 -1.47
CA ALA A 71 -4.69 -20.70 -1.94
C ALA A 71 -4.18 -21.92 -2.72
N LEU A 72 -4.33 -23.12 -2.17
CA LEU A 72 -3.93 -24.36 -2.86
C LEU A 72 -4.71 -24.58 -4.15
N ALA A 73 -6.02 -24.30 -4.19
CA ALA A 73 -6.81 -24.38 -5.41
C ALA A 73 -6.31 -23.40 -6.49
N LEU A 74 -5.81 -22.22 -6.10
CA LEU A 74 -5.19 -21.25 -6.99
C LEU A 74 -3.82 -21.69 -7.53
N SER A 75 -3.28 -22.86 -7.17
CA SER A 75 -2.15 -23.45 -7.91
C SER A 75 -2.54 -23.82 -9.36
N ASP A 76 -3.82 -24.10 -9.59
CA ASP A 76 -4.39 -24.37 -10.90
C ASP A 76 -4.65 -23.06 -11.67
N ALA A 77 -4.05 -22.93 -12.87
CA ALA A 77 -4.20 -21.74 -13.70
C ALA A 77 -5.65 -21.47 -14.09
N SER A 78 -6.46 -22.51 -14.33
CA SER A 78 -7.87 -22.35 -14.69
C SER A 78 -8.68 -21.73 -13.55
N VAL A 79 -8.39 -22.12 -12.31
CA VAL A 79 -9.04 -21.56 -11.11
C VAL A 79 -8.64 -20.11 -10.92
N ARG A 80 -7.36 -19.75 -11.11
CA ARG A 80 -6.92 -18.34 -11.03
C ARG A 80 -7.61 -17.48 -12.07
N GLN A 81 -7.66 -17.92 -13.32
CA GLN A 81 -8.32 -17.18 -14.40
C GLN A 81 -9.82 -17.05 -14.18
N GLN A 82 -10.46 -18.07 -13.61
CA GLN A 82 -11.86 -18.00 -13.19
C GLN A 82 -12.07 -16.95 -12.09
N ILE A 83 -11.29 -16.98 -11.00
CA ILE A 83 -11.41 -16.01 -9.90
C ILE A 83 -11.14 -14.59 -10.38
N LEU A 84 -10.12 -14.39 -11.21
CA LEU A 84 -9.83 -13.11 -11.85
C LEU A 84 -11.05 -12.58 -12.60
N ALA A 85 -11.63 -13.41 -13.49
CA ALA A 85 -12.82 -13.02 -14.25
C ALA A 85 -14.02 -12.76 -13.34
N ASP A 86 -14.23 -13.58 -12.31
CA ASP A 86 -15.37 -13.45 -11.40
C ASP A 86 -15.30 -12.22 -10.50
N LEU A 87 -14.09 -11.82 -10.08
CA LEU A 87 -13.88 -10.55 -9.38
C LEU A 87 -14.08 -9.38 -10.35
N ARG A 88 -13.41 -9.43 -11.52
CA ARG A 88 -13.48 -8.38 -12.55
C ARG A 88 -14.90 -8.07 -13.00
N ASP A 89 -15.70 -9.11 -13.16
CA ASP A 89 -17.08 -9.01 -13.67
C ASP A 89 -18.08 -8.78 -12.50
N SER A 90 -17.61 -8.69 -11.25
CA SER A 90 -18.50 -8.48 -10.11
C SER A 90 -19.13 -7.07 -10.12
N PRO A 91 -20.47 -6.96 -10.02
CA PRO A 91 -21.14 -5.66 -9.97
C PRO A 91 -21.07 -5.01 -8.58
N PHE A 92 -20.53 -5.70 -7.58
CA PHE A 92 -20.54 -5.23 -6.20
C PHE A 92 -19.34 -4.29 -5.92
N PRO A 93 -19.48 -3.33 -4.99
CA PRO A 93 -18.41 -2.41 -4.65
C PRO A 93 -17.08 -3.11 -4.36
N ARG A 94 -15.98 -2.57 -4.93
CA ARG A 94 -14.62 -3.14 -4.83
C ARG A 94 -14.50 -4.57 -5.37
N HIS A 95 -15.31 -4.92 -6.38
CA HIS A 95 -15.22 -6.19 -7.10
C HIS A 95 -15.41 -7.40 -6.18
N LYS A 96 -16.24 -7.26 -5.13
CA LYS A 96 -16.42 -8.27 -4.09
C LYS A 96 -17.34 -9.40 -4.52
N ILE A 97 -17.13 -10.59 -3.96
CA ILE A 97 -17.98 -11.76 -4.22
C ILE A 97 -18.59 -12.23 -2.90
N HIS A 98 -19.91 -12.42 -2.88
CA HIS A 98 -20.60 -13.09 -1.78
C HIS A 98 -20.28 -14.60 -1.81
N LEU A 99 -19.30 -15.02 -1.01
CA LEU A 99 -18.67 -16.33 -1.13
C LEU A 99 -19.68 -17.50 -0.96
N PRO A 100 -20.59 -17.50 0.03
CA PRO A 100 -21.64 -18.50 0.16
C PRO A 100 -22.48 -18.73 -1.10
N SER A 101 -22.95 -17.67 -1.73
CA SER A 101 -23.85 -17.77 -2.89
C SER A 101 -23.06 -18.19 -4.13
N TYR A 102 -21.87 -17.61 -4.30
CA TYR A 102 -20.95 -17.96 -5.37
C TYR A 102 -20.58 -19.44 -5.37
N LEU A 103 -20.18 -19.99 -4.22
CA LEU A 103 -19.77 -21.40 -4.12
C LEU A 103 -20.93 -22.39 -4.37
N ARG A 104 -22.19 -21.97 -4.17
CA ARG A 104 -23.39 -22.75 -4.55
C ARG A 104 -23.75 -22.62 -6.03
N GLY A 105 -23.30 -21.54 -6.67
CA GLY A 105 -23.55 -21.24 -8.08
C GLY A 105 -22.80 -22.17 -9.02
N SER A 106 -23.25 -22.21 -10.27
CA SER A 106 -22.67 -23.06 -11.32
C SER A 106 -21.17 -22.81 -11.54
N ARG A 107 -20.73 -21.55 -11.41
CA ARG A 107 -19.32 -21.17 -11.52
C ARG A 107 -18.53 -21.63 -10.28
N GLY A 108 -19.09 -21.51 -9.08
CA GLY A 108 -18.43 -21.92 -7.84
C GLY A 108 -18.20 -23.42 -7.69
N VAL A 109 -18.94 -24.29 -8.40
CA VAL A 109 -18.79 -25.76 -8.28
C VAL A 109 -17.36 -26.23 -8.58
N LEU A 110 -16.72 -25.69 -9.64
CA LEU A 110 -15.34 -26.03 -9.95
C LEU A 110 -14.41 -25.62 -8.80
N LEU A 111 -14.59 -24.41 -8.27
CA LEU A 111 -13.77 -23.91 -7.18
C LEU A 111 -13.95 -24.76 -5.92
N VAL A 112 -15.19 -25.09 -5.54
CA VAL A 112 -15.48 -25.95 -4.37
C VAL A 112 -14.81 -27.31 -4.53
N GLY A 113 -14.89 -27.93 -5.72
CA GLY A 113 -14.22 -29.20 -6.00
C GLY A 113 -12.70 -29.10 -5.85
N LYS A 114 -12.09 -28.04 -6.38
CA LYS A 114 -10.64 -27.79 -6.31
C LYS A 114 -10.18 -27.48 -4.88
N MET A 115 -10.92 -26.67 -4.13
CA MET A 115 -10.66 -26.39 -2.72
C MET A 115 -10.78 -27.65 -1.87
N ALA A 116 -11.83 -28.46 -2.10
CA ALA A 116 -12.04 -29.72 -1.41
C ALA A 116 -10.89 -30.71 -1.64
N GLN A 117 -10.53 -30.90 -2.91
CA GLN A 117 -9.43 -31.79 -3.30
C GLN A 117 -8.09 -31.32 -2.73
N ALA A 118 -7.75 -30.04 -2.89
CA ALA A 118 -6.44 -29.52 -2.51
C ALA A 118 -6.29 -29.34 -1.00
N GLY A 119 -7.37 -28.97 -0.31
CA GLY A 119 -7.41 -28.83 1.15
C GLY A 119 -7.58 -30.13 1.91
N GLY A 120 -7.93 -31.24 1.24
CA GLY A 120 -8.26 -32.50 1.89
C GLY A 120 -9.53 -32.41 2.75
N ILE A 121 -10.49 -31.58 2.34
CA ILE A 121 -11.73 -31.31 3.08
C ILE A 121 -12.94 -31.62 2.20
N ALA A 122 -14.04 -32.09 2.79
CA ALA A 122 -15.25 -32.36 2.01
C ALA A 122 -15.83 -31.07 1.43
N SER A 123 -16.36 -31.13 0.20
CA SER A 123 -17.03 -29.98 -0.44
C SER A 123 -18.13 -29.37 0.42
N ALA A 124 -18.93 -30.20 1.11
CA ALA A 124 -19.96 -29.73 2.05
C ALA A 124 -19.36 -28.92 3.22
N ARG A 125 -18.14 -29.26 3.67
CA ARG A 125 -17.45 -28.51 4.73
C ARG A 125 -16.91 -27.17 4.21
N VAL A 126 -16.41 -27.11 2.97
CA VAL A 126 -16.03 -25.84 2.32
C VAL A 126 -17.22 -24.86 2.34
N MET A 127 -18.39 -25.33 1.93
CA MET A 127 -19.63 -24.56 1.95
C MET A 127 -19.98 -24.07 3.36
N GLN A 128 -19.97 -24.97 4.34
CA GLN A 128 -20.29 -24.64 5.73
C GLN A 128 -19.33 -23.58 6.30
N MET A 129 -18.03 -23.64 5.95
CA MET A 129 -17.06 -22.64 6.42
C MET A 129 -17.29 -21.27 5.79
N ALA A 130 -17.76 -21.22 4.53
CA ALA A 130 -18.12 -19.96 3.88
C ALA A 130 -19.34 -19.28 4.52
N ASP A 131 -20.25 -20.05 5.12
CA ASP A 131 -21.46 -19.54 5.79
C ASP A 131 -21.23 -19.07 7.24
N ILE A 132 -20.00 -19.17 7.77
CA ILE A 132 -19.68 -18.76 9.14
C ILE A 132 -20.03 -17.27 9.35
N ARG A 133 -20.55 -16.95 10.54
CA ARG A 133 -20.97 -15.60 10.95
C ARG A 133 -21.95 -14.92 9.98
N GLY A 134 -22.86 -15.68 9.39
CA GLY A 134 -23.86 -15.15 8.46
C GLY A 134 -23.34 -14.95 7.04
N GLY A 135 -22.12 -15.41 6.76
CA GLY A 135 -21.52 -15.40 5.44
C GLY A 135 -20.20 -14.64 5.37
N LEU A 136 -19.33 -15.14 4.51
CA LEU A 136 -18.07 -14.51 4.17
C LEU A 136 -18.13 -13.90 2.76
N GLN A 137 -17.21 -12.99 2.48
CA GLN A 137 -16.98 -12.44 1.16
C GLN A 137 -15.55 -12.72 0.72
N LEU A 138 -15.34 -12.80 -0.59
CA LEU A 138 -14.04 -12.86 -1.21
C LEU A 138 -13.75 -11.51 -1.88
N ALA A 139 -12.58 -10.94 -1.62
CA ALA A 139 -12.18 -9.66 -2.18
C ALA A 139 -10.68 -9.60 -2.43
N MET A 140 -10.28 -8.79 -3.41
CA MET A 140 -8.92 -8.27 -3.53
C MET A 140 -8.94 -6.86 -2.97
N VAL A 141 -8.46 -6.67 -1.74
CA VAL A 141 -8.76 -5.47 -0.93
C VAL A 141 -8.00 -4.24 -1.44
N ARG A 142 -6.76 -4.39 -1.90
CA ARG A 142 -5.94 -3.26 -2.35
C ARG A 142 -6.26 -2.90 -3.81
N PRO A 143 -6.47 -1.61 -4.12
CA PRO A 143 -6.68 -1.15 -5.50
C PRO A 143 -5.49 -1.49 -6.41
N VAL A 144 -4.26 -1.32 -5.90
CA VAL A 144 -3.04 -1.67 -6.64
C VAL A 144 -3.04 -3.14 -7.07
N ASP A 145 -3.46 -4.05 -6.19
CA ASP A 145 -3.58 -5.48 -6.55
C ASP A 145 -4.65 -5.69 -7.62
N ARG A 146 -5.80 -5.00 -7.51
CA ARG A 146 -6.89 -5.11 -8.50
C ARG A 146 -6.48 -4.63 -9.89
N ILE A 147 -5.69 -3.58 -9.94
CA ILE A 147 -5.20 -2.96 -11.19
C ILE A 147 -4.13 -3.83 -11.84
N PHE A 148 -3.25 -4.48 -11.06
CA PHE A 148 -2.06 -5.14 -11.61
C PHE A 148 -2.11 -6.68 -11.61
N TRP A 149 -2.98 -7.33 -10.82
CA TRP A 149 -3.04 -8.79 -10.82
C TRP A 149 -3.75 -9.33 -12.05
N THR A 150 -3.03 -10.17 -12.81
CA THR A 150 -3.47 -10.75 -14.08
C THR A 150 -3.72 -12.26 -14.00
N GLY A 151 -3.97 -12.78 -12.79
CA GLY A 151 -4.15 -14.22 -12.57
C GLY A 151 -2.83 -15.00 -12.47
N THR A 152 -1.73 -14.30 -12.17
CA THR A 152 -0.42 -14.91 -11.89
C THR A 152 -0.45 -15.74 -10.60
N PRO A 153 0.43 -16.75 -10.47
CA PRO A 153 0.52 -17.59 -9.26
C PRO A 153 1.18 -16.87 -8.07
N ASP A 154 1.77 -15.69 -8.28
CA ASP A 154 2.32 -14.85 -7.22
C ASP A 154 1.17 -14.12 -6.50
N ILE A 155 0.41 -14.88 -5.73
CA ILE A 155 -0.73 -14.42 -4.95
C ILE A 155 -0.81 -15.22 -3.66
N ALA A 156 -1.30 -14.59 -2.61
CA ALA A 156 -1.67 -15.28 -1.38
C ALA A 156 -3.16 -15.12 -1.05
N VAL A 157 -3.66 -16.00 -0.20
CA VAL A 157 -5.02 -15.93 0.32
C VAL A 157 -4.98 -15.88 1.83
N LYS A 158 -5.70 -14.90 2.37
CA LYS A 158 -5.87 -14.68 3.79
C LYS A 158 -7.31 -15.00 4.17
N GLY A 159 -7.50 -15.85 5.17
CA GLY A 159 -8.80 -16.08 5.79
C GLY A 159 -8.88 -15.39 7.14
N THR A 160 -9.93 -14.62 7.40
CA THR A 160 -10.17 -14.03 8.71
C THR A 160 -11.66 -14.05 9.05
N PRO A 161 -12.05 -14.45 10.27
CA PRO A 161 -13.42 -14.34 10.73
C PRO A 161 -13.70 -12.96 11.33
N PHE A 162 -12.67 -12.10 11.45
CA PHE A 162 -12.74 -10.83 12.12
C PHE A 162 -13.22 -9.75 11.17
N THR A 163 -14.22 -9.00 11.63
CA THR A 163 -14.61 -7.71 11.06
C THR A 163 -13.44 -6.73 11.12
N LEU A 164 -13.53 -5.61 10.42
CA LEU A 164 -12.47 -4.59 10.47
C LEU A 164 -12.16 -4.11 11.90
N VAL A 165 -13.20 -3.89 12.71
CA VAL A 165 -13.10 -3.45 14.12
C VAL A 165 -12.49 -4.54 15.01
N GLU A 166 -12.84 -5.80 14.79
CA GLU A 166 -12.23 -6.91 15.54
C GLU A 166 -10.77 -7.12 15.13
N ARG A 167 -10.43 -6.88 13.85
CA ARG A 167 -9.04 -6.90 13.40
C ARG A 167 -8.24 -5.82 14.12
N SER A 168 -8.70 -4.56 14.12
CA SER A 168 -8.02 -3.46 14.86
C SER A 168 -7.76 -3.84 16.32
N THR A 169 -8.67 -4.57 16.95
CA THR A 169 -8.50 -5.07 18.32
C THR A 169 -7.54 -6.26 18.43
N ALA A 170 -7.65 -7.27 17.57
CA ALA A 170 -6.74 -8.41 17.53
C ALA A 170 -5.27 -8.00 17.27
N LEU A 171 -5.09 -6.85 16.65
CA LEU A 171 -3.78 -6.26 16.40
C LEU A 171 -3.15 -5.64 17.61
N ARG A 172 -3.96 -4.95 18.43
CA ARG A 172 -3.53 -4.44 19.72
C ARG A 172 -2.97 -5.56 20.61
N THR A 173 -3.46 -6.79 20.44
CA THR A 173 -3.01 -7.97 21.20
C THR A 173 -1.91 -8.80 20.52
N GLY A 174 -1.35 -8.33 19.40
CA GLY A 174 -0.25 -9.02 18.70
C GLY A 174 -0.66 -10.28 17.93
N SER A 175 -1.93 -10.43 17.58
CA SER A 175 -2.42 -11.59 16.83
C SER A 175 -1.88 -11.59 15.39
N VAL A 176 -1.04 -12.58 15.08
CA VAL A 176 -0.49 -12.77 13.73
C VAL A 176 -1.48 -13.55 12.88
N GLN A 177 -2.02 -12.91 11.84
CA GLN A 177 -2.82 -13.60 10.83
C GLN A 177 -1.90 -14.30 9.81
N ARG A 178 -2.42 -15.36 9.20
CA ARG A 178 -1.69 -16.14 8.18
C ARG A 178 -2.32 -15.87 6.83
N ALA A 179 -1.47 -15.63 5.85
CA ALA A 179 -1.83 -15.75 4.44
C ALA A 179 -1.13 -16.99 3.87
N TYR A 180 -1.74 -17.64 2.89
CA TYR A 180 -1.21 -18.84 2.27
C TYR A 180 -0.90 -18.56 0.81
N THR A 181 0.32 -18.87 0.38
CA THR A 181 0.69 -18.85 -1.04
C THR A 181 0.04 -20.01 -1.79
N VAL A 182 0.10 -20.01 -3.13
CA VAL A 182 -0.50 -21.07 -3.95
C VAL A 182 0.07 -22.47 -3.71
N THR A 183 1.25 -22.58 -3.07
CA THR A 183 1.85 -23.85 -2.65
C THR A 183 1.44 -24.26 -1.23
N GLY A 184 0.58 -23.48 -0.58
CA GLY A 184 0.13 -23.71 0.80
C GLY A 184 1.12 -23.28 1.87
N VAL A 185 2.24 -22.66 1.50
CA VAL A 185 3.20 -22.11 2.45
C VAL A 185 2.55 -20.93 3.18
N ALA A 186 2.48 -21.03 4.50
CA ALA A 186 2.02 -19.96 5.37
C ALA A 186 3.04 -18.82 5.39
N ARG A 187 2.58 -17.61 5.09
CA ARG A 187 3.30 -16.36 5.30
C ARG A 187 2.66 -15.67 6.50
N ARG A 188 3.51 -15.14 7.39
CA ARG A 188 3.02 -14.19 8.38
C ARG A 188 2.50 -12.99 7.61
N HIS A 189 1.23 -12.72 7.78
CA HIS A 189 0.59 -11.54 7.23
C HIS A 189 -0.02 -10.83 8.42
N GLY A 190 0.70 -9.83 8.91
CA GLY A 190 0.12 -8.90 9.84
C GLY A 190 -1.20 -8.40 9.22
N PRO A 191 -2.28 -8.27 9.98
CA PRO A 191 -3.47 -7.59 9.48
C PRO A 191 -3.18 -6.16 8.95
N LEU A 192 -1.95 -5.68 9.23
CA LEU A 192 -1.36 -4.37 9.09
C LEU A 192 0.04 -4.39 8.46
N THR A 193 0.43 -5.45 7.75
CA THR A 193 1.69 -5.42 6.98
C THR A 193 1.35 -5.30 5.51
N ALA A 194 1.92 -4.29 4.84
CA ALA A 194 1.88 -4.21 3.39
C ALA A 194 2.45 -5.50 2.80
N SER A 195 1.69 -6.15 1.91
CA SER A 195 2.11 -7.39 1.27
C SER A 195 2.87 -7.08 -0.03
N ASP A 196 3.98 -7.76 -0.24
CA ASP A 196 4.85 -7.64 -1.42
C ASP A 196 4.25 -8.28 -2.66
N TYR A 197 3.23 -9.10 -2.43
CA TYR A 197 2.48 -9.86 -3.41
C TYR A 197 1.00 -9.46 -3.36
N PRO A 198 0.28 -9.54 -4.48
CA PRO A 198 -1.17 -9.48 -4.49
C PRO A 198 -1.78 -10.45 -3.48
N TYR A 199 -2.89 -10.08 -2.84
CA TYR A 199 -3.59 -11.03 -1.98
C TYR A 199 -5.10 -10.93 -2.07
N LEU A 200 -5.73 -12.10 -1.92
CA LEU A 200 -7.16 -12.24 -1.70
C LEU A 200 -7.45 -12.34 -0.21
N VAL A 201 -8.58 -11.79 0.19
CA VAL A 201 -9.11 -11.91 1.55
C VAL A 201 -10.45 -12.60 1.51
N ILE A 202 -10.59 -13.59 2.36
CA ILE A 202 -11.88 -14.12 2.80
C ILE A 202 -12.16 -13.51 4.18
N GLU A 203 -13.20 -12.68 4.27
CA GLU A 203 -13.56 -11.94 5.48
C GLU A 203 -15.08 -11.90 5.67
N PRO A 204 -15.60 -11.48 6.85
CA PRO A 204 -17.02 -11.26 7.03
C PRO A 204 -17.57 -10.25 6.02
N ILE A 205 -18.84 -10.42 5.66
CA ILE A 205 -19.56 -9.50 4.78
C ILE A 205 -19.61 -8.10 5.40
N ASP A 206 -19.19 -7.07 4.66
CA ASP A 206 -19.21 -5.66 5.06
C ASP A 206 -20.08 -4.78 4.14
N ILE A 207 -20.77 -5.38 3.17
CA ILE A 207 -21.68 -4.70 2.24
C ILE A 207 -22.98 -5.48 2.09
N SER A 208 -24.04 -4.80 1.66
CA SER A 208 -25.26 -5.48 1.23
C SER A 208 -25.09 -6.04 -0.18
N PHE A 209 -25.35 -7.33 -0.33
CA PHE A 209 -25.28 -8.07 -1.60
C PHE A 209 -26.65 -8.26 -2.26
N GLY A 210 -27.73 -7.79 -1.62
CA GLY A 210 -29.11 -8.04 -2.04
C GLY A 210 -29.55 -9.50 -1.82
N ALA A 211 -30.72 -9.85 -2.35
CA ALA A 211 -31.36 -11.15 -2.09
C ALA A 211 -30.73 -12.32 -2.86
N ASP A 212 -30.19 -12.08 -4.06
CA ASP A 212 -29.56 -13.11 -4.89
C ASP A 212 -28.28 -12.59 -5.56
N PRO A 213 -27.15 -12.58 -4.83
CA PRO A 213 -25.93 -11.99 -5.34
C PRO A 213 -25.28 -12.77 -6.46
N GLU A 214 -25.36 -14.11 -6.46
CA GLU A 214 -24.79 -14.90 -7.54
C GLU A 214 -25.58 -14.72 -8.84
N MET A 215 -26.91 -14.59 -8.79
CA MET A 215 -27.68 -14.25 -9.99
C MET A 215 -27.28 -12.88 -10.54
N GLN A 216 -27.16 -11.86 -9.68
CA GLN A 216 -26.73 -10.52 -10.09
C GLN A 216 -25.32 -10.53 -10.71
N ARG A 217 -24.38 -11.25 -10.09
CA ARG A 217 -23.02 -11.39 -10.60
C ARG A 217 -22.98 -12.17 -11.91
N ALA A 218 -23.71 -13.26 -12.03
CA ALA A 218 -23.79 -14.06 -13.26
C ALA A 218 -24.43 -13.29 -14.43
N ALA A 219 -25.31 -12.33 -14.13
CA ALA A 219 -25.92 -11.43 -15.11
C ALA A 219 -25.07 -10.20 -15.45
N ALA A 220 -24.01 -9.93 -14.69
CA ALA A 220 -23.16 -8.77 -14.90
C ALA A 220 -22.39 -8.88 -16.24
N PRO A 221 -22.20 -7.76 -16.97
CA PRO A 221 -21.47 -7.79 -18.22
C PRO A 221 -20.01 -8.22 -18.02
N VAL A 222 -19.56 -9.17 -18.85
CA VAL A 222 -18.16 -9.59 -18.91
C VAL A 222 -17.29 -8.44 -19.38
N GLN A 223 -16.25 -8.13 -18.62
CA GLN A 223 -15.34 -7.04 -18.93
C GLN A 223 -14.16 -7.55 -19.79
N PRO A 224 -13.80 -6.91 -20.91
CA PRO A 224 -12.78 -7.41 -21.84
C PRO A 224 -11.35 -7.05 -21.42
N ARG A 225 -11.02 -7.15 -20.12
CA ARG A 225 -9.70 -6.77 -19.58
C ARG A 225 -9.02 -7.92 -18.82
N GLY A 226 -7.69 -7.89 -18.74
CA GLY A 226 -6.89 -8.93 -18.09
C GLY A 226 -6.66 -8.76 -16.59
N THR A 227 -7.28 -7.77 -15.96
CA THR A 227 -7.10 -7.39 -14.55
C THR A 227 -8.46 -7.31 -13.86
N VAL A 228 -8.49 -7.25 -12.52
CA VAL A 228 -9.77 -7.12 -11.78
C VAL A 228 -10.42 -5.77 -12.08
N SER A 229 -9.62 -4.70 -12.03
CA SER A 229 -10.11 -3.33 -12.22
C SER A 229 -9.16 -2.55 -13.13
N THR A 230 -9.63 -1.40 -13.59
CA THR A 230 -8.82 -0.39 -14.25
C THR A 230 -8.55 0.77 -13.29
N PRO A 231 -7.48 1.57 -13.51
CA PRO A 231 -7.27 2.81 -12.75
C PRO A 231 -8.51 3.71 -12.78
N ALA A 232 -9.14 3.87 -13.96
CA ALA A 232 -10.34 4.68 -14.13
C ALA A 232 -11.54 4.19 -13.29
N GLU A 233 -11.75 2.87 -13.18
CA GLU A 233 -12.82 2.31 -12.35
C GLU A 233 -12.56 2.46 -10.86
N GLU A 234 -11.30 2.31 -10.42
CA GLU A 234 -10.92 2.56 -9.04
C GLU A 234 -11.15 4.01 -8.68
N ILE A 235 -10.65 4.94 -9.51
CA ILE A 235 -10.89 6.38 -9.39
C ILE A 235 -12.41 6.67 -9.34
N ALA A 236 -13.20 6.15 -10.28
CA ALA A 236 -14.65 6.35 -10.26
C ALA A 236 -15.33 5.75 -9.02
N GLY A 237 -14.80 4.65 -8.49
CA GLY A 237 -15.25 4.04 -7.25
C GLY A 237 -14.95 4.93 -6.03
N TYR A 238 -13.77 5.54 -6.00
CA TYR A 238 -13.37 6.56 -5.04
C TYR A 238 -14.30 7.77 -5.09
N THR A 239 -14.55 8.31 -6.29
CA THR A 239 -15.53 9.39 -6.54
C THR A 239 -16.90 9.07 -5.95
N ARG A 240 -17.46 7.90 -6.25
CA ARG A 240 -18.83 7.52 -5.81
C ARG A 240 -18.95 7.37 -4.31
N ARG A 241 -17.91 6.89 -3.64
CA ARG A 241 -17.92 6.73 -2.17
C ARG A 241 -17.72 8.05 -1.45
N GLY A 242 -17.28 9.08 -2.18
CA GLY A 242 -16.75 10.25 -1.52
C GLY A 242 -15.40 9.98 -0.87
N ASP A 243 -14.72 8.93 -1.30
CA ASP A 243 -13.35 8.68 -0.94
C ASP A 243 -12.49 9.40 -1.99
N SER A 244 -12.65 10.72 -2.13
CA SER A 244 -11.84 11.62 -2.96
C SER A 244 -11.41 11.14 -4.39
N THR A 245 -12.14 11.48 -5.48
CA THR A 245 -11.52 12.06 -6.73
C THR A 245 -12.43 12.54 -7.89
N VAL A 246 -11.96 13.61 -8.54
CA VAL A 246 -12.03 14.10 -9.95
C VAL A 246 -13.36 14.59 -10.57
N VAL A 247 -13.39 15.90 -10.87
CA VAL A 247 -13.94 16.45 -12.12
C VAL A 247 -12.73 16.81 -13.00
N LEU A 248 -12.65 16.28 -14.22
CA LEU A 248 -11.66 16.73 -15.21
C LEU A 248 -11.92 18.20 -15.53
N PRO A 249 -11.01 19.16 -15.26
CA PRO A 249 -11.19 20.51 -15.75
C PRO A 249 -10.92 20.48 -17.25
N SER A 250 -11.94 20.78 -18.05
CA SER A 250 -11.71 21.31 -19.39
C SER A 250 -10.90 22.60 -19.23
N LEU A 251 -9.67 22.59 -19.76
CA LEU A 251 -8.82 23.74 -20.09
C LEU A 251 -9.52 25.11 -19.95
N GLN A 252 -9.25 25.84 -18.87
CA GLN A 252 -9.41 27.30 -18.86
C GLN A 252 -8.41 27.92 -17.89
N GLY A 253 -7.45 28.64 -18.47
CA GLY A 253 -6.27 29.16 -17.81
C GLY A 253 -6.55 30.29 -16.84
N SER A 254 -5.73 30.33 -15.80
CA SER A 254 -5.36 31.55 -15.09
C SER A 254 -3.98 31.29 -14.46
N THR A 255 -2.97 31.96 -15.00
CA THR A 255 -1.61 31.97 -14.47
C THR A 255 -1.59 32.79 -13.19
N MET A 256 -1.28 32.16 -12.06
CA MET A 256 -0.83 32.86 -10.86
C MET A 256 0.70 32.82 -10.82
N THR A 257 1.32 33.98 -10.76
CA THR A 257 2.76 34.13 -10.53
C THR A 257 3.03 34.09 -9.02
N ALA A 258 3.76 33.07 -8.57
CA ALA A 258 4.26 32.98 -7.19
C ALA A 258 5.68 33.60 -7.11
N SER A 259 5.90 34.41 -6.07
CA SER A 259 7.21 34.93 -5.69
C SER A 259 7.87 33.94 -4.73
N SER A 260 9.06 33.45 -5.05
CA SER A 260 9.86 32.56 -4.20
C SER A 260 10.69 33.38 -3.21
N THR A 261 10.33 33.35 -1.93
CA THR A 261 11.20 33.83 -0.85
C THR A 261 11.77 32.61 -0.14
N GLU A 262 13.10 32.45 -0.15
CA GLU A 262 13.84 31.35 0.49
C GLU A 262 13.58 31.30 2.01
N CYS A 263 13.42 30.08 2.55
CA CYS A 263 13.23 29.80 3.97
C CYS A 263 14.56 29.38 4.64
N ASP A 264 14.82 29.83 5.87
CA ASP A 264 16.01 29.47 6.67
C ASP A 264 15.78 28.12 7.41
N PRO A 265 16.66 27.10 7.22
CA PRO A 265 16.46 25.75 7.73
C PRO A 265 16.62 25.55 9.25
N ASN A 266 16.99 26.56 10.04
CA ASN A 266 17.36 26.36 11.46
C ASN A 266 16.28 26.63 12.51
N THR A 267 15.02 26.84 12.11
CA THR A 267 13.92 27.17 13.04
C THR A 267 12.68 26.35 12.75
N ALA A 268 12.30 25.48 13.70
CA ALA A 268 11.34 24.39 13.51
C ALA A 268 9.89 24.78 13.17
N VAL A 269 9.51 26.06 13.20
CA VAL A 269 8.19 26.54 12.73
C VAL A 269 8.34 28.02 12.34
N ILE A 270 8.45 28.35 11.06
CA ILE A 270 8.28 29.73 10.58
C ILE A 270 7.02 29.79 9.72
N GLU A 271 6.12 30.71 10.11
CA GLU A 271 5.01 31.17 9.30
C GLU A 271 5.58 31.89 8.06
N CYS A 272 5.32 31.37 6.86
CA CYS A 272 5.65 32.09 5.63
C CYS A 272 4.85 33.41 5.64
N PRO A 273 5.46 34.58 5.36
CA PRO A 273 4.73 35.84 5.34
C PRO A 273 3.54 35.77 4.38
N GLU A 274 2.35 36.08 4.90
CA GLU A 274 1.08 36.15 4.17
C GLU A 274 1.11 37.30 3.15
N ASP A 275 1.86 37.16 2.06
CA ASP A 275 1.84 38.14 0.99
C ASP A 275 0.64 37.89 0.06
N GLY A 276 -0.56 38.34 0.49
CA GLY A 276 -1.63 38.74 -0.43
C GLY A 276 -2.93 37.92 -0.48
N GLY A 277 -3.32 37.20 0.58
CA GLY A 277 -4.58 36.45 0.64
C GLY A 277 -5.83 37.35 0.63
N GLY A 278 -6.61 37.30 -0.44
CA GLY A 278 -7.91 37.96 -0.52
C GLY A 278 -8.91 37.40 0.51
N THR A 279 -9.74 38.27 1.08
CA THR A 279 -10.72 37.99 2.15
C THR A 279 -11.94 37.15 1.71
N GLY A 280 -11.72 36.14 0.87
CA GLY A 280 -12.73 35.14 0.56
C GLY A 280 -13.17 34.39 1.83
N PRO A 281 -14.41 33.88 1.90
CA PRO A 281 -14.83 33.06 3.04
C PRO A 281 -13.90 31.86 3.16
N TRP A 282 -13.18 31.79 4.28
CA TRP A 282 -12.24 30.72 4.64
C TRP A 282 -12.77 29.35 4.20
N ARG A 283 -12.08 28.72 3.25
CA ARG A 283 -12.42 27.38 2.76
C ARG A 283 -11.91 26.39 3.81
N LEU A 284 -12.83 25.88 4.64
CA LEU A 284 -12.47 25.06 5.79
C LEU A 284 -12.60 23.56 5.51
N MET A 285 -11.47 22.89 5.62
CA MET A 285 -11.25 21.47 5.39
C MET A 285 -11.74 20.58 6.55
N GLY A 286 -13.06 20.53 6.77
CA GLY A 286 -13.67 19.93 7.98
C GLY A 286 -14.30 18.53 7.82
N VAL A 287 -14.10 17.64 8.79
CA VAL A 287 -14.59 16.24 8.83
C VAL A 287 -15.26 15.86 10.16
N ALA A 288 -16.05 14.79 10.14
CA ALA A 288 -16.44 14.05 11.33
C ALA A 288 -15.81 12.66 11.31
N LEU A 289 -15.33 12.22 12.47
CA LEU A 289 -14.78 10.88 12.61
C LEU A 289 -15.91 9.85 12.65
N PRO A 290 -15.71 8.62 12.14
CA PRO A 290 -16.72 7.55 12.18
C PRO A 290 -17.20 7.23 13.60
N SER A 291 -16.33 7.32 14.60
CA SER A 291 -16.70 7.14 16.02
C SER A 291 -17.54 8.29 16.59
N GLY A 292 -17.62 9.43 15.90
CA GLY A 292 -18.22 10.66 16.40
C GLY A 292 -17.38 11.37 17.48
N LYS A 293 -16.19 10.88 17.80
CA LYS A 293 -15.31 11.47 18.82
C LYS A 293 -14.89 12.90 18.43
N SER A 294 -14.97 13.79 19.40
CA SER A 294 -14.47 15.17 19.31
C SER A 294 -12.99 15.25 19.69
N PHE A 295 -12.40 16.45 19.61
CA PHE A 295 -11.04 16.69 20.08
C PHE A 295 -10.83 16.27 21.53
N ASP A 296 -11.77 16.62 22.43
CA ASP A 296 -11.69 16.28 23.85
C ASP A 296 -11.88 14.79 24.13
N ASP A 297 -12.49 14.06 23.21
CA ASP A 297 -12.61 12.60 23.32
C ASP A 297 -11.35 11.89 22.82
N CYS A 298 -10.60 12.53 21.92
CA CYS A 298 -9.40 11.97 21.32
C CYS A 298 -8.11 12.32 22.07
N TYR A 299 -8.02 13.49 22.70
CA TYR A 299 -6.82 13.92 23.41
C TYR A 299 -7.09 14.15 24.90
N ARG A 300 -6.54 13.28 25.75
CA ARG A 300 -6.66 13.36 27.22
C ARG A 300 -5.34 12.93 27.87
N PRO A 301 -4.32 13.81 27.88
CA PRO A 301 -2.98 13.46 28.30
C PRO A 301 -2.97 12.88 29.72
N GLY A 302 -2.44 11.66 29.85
CA GLY A 302 -2.34 10.93 31.13
C GLY A 302 -3.65 10.37 31.69
N GLN A 303 -4.77 10.46 30.96
CA GLN A 303 -6.06 9.90 31.39
C GLN A 303 -6.41 8.56 30.72
N PHE A 304 -5.83 8.28 29.56
CA PHE A 304 -5.99 6.99 28.90
C PHE A 304 -5.09 5.93 29.56
N ASP A 305 -5.60 4.71 29.64
CA ASP A 305 -4.77 3.56 29.99
C ASP A 305 -4.00 3.05 28.76
N THR A 306 -3.01 2.19 29.00
CA THR A 306 -2.11 1.68 27.93
C THR A 306 -2.78 0.79 26.88
N ASN A 307 -4.05 0.42 27.06
CA ASN A 307 -4.82 -0.30 26.02
C ASN A 307 -5.57 0.65 25.09
N VAL A 308 -5.73 1.91 25.50
CA VAL A 308 -6.40 2.97 24.74
C VAL A 308 -5.39 3.88 24.03
N ASP A 309 -4.33 4.28 24.74
CA ASP A 309 -3.22 5.11 24.26
C ASP A 309 -1.94 4.34 24.60
N ARG A 310 -1.46 3.55 23.64
CA ARG A 310 -0.42 2.54 23.91
C ARG A 310 0.97 3.14 23.90
N ASP A 311 1.22 4.17 23.09
CA ASP A 311 2.48 4.91 23.01
C ASP A 311 2.53 6.14 23.94
N GLN A 312 1.47 6.36 24.70
CA GLN A 312 1.39 7.33 25.79
C GLN A 312 1.67 8.77 25.32
N ASP A 313 1.18 9.09 24.12
CA ASP A 313 1.32 10.41 23.53
C ASP A 313 0.16 11.36 23.94
N GLY A 314 -0.84 10.81 24.64
CA GLY A 314 -2.04 11.49 25.12
C GLY A 314 -3.24 11.38 24.17
N VAL A 315 -3.08 10.72 23.02
CA VAL A 315 -4.10 10.54 21.99
C VAL A 315 -4.59 9.09 21.99
N ASP A 316 -5.91 8.88 21.89
CA ASP A 316 -6.49 7.53 21.78
C ASP A 316 -6.08 6.86 20.46
N ASP A 317 -5.49 5.65 20.49
CA ASP A 317 -5.00 4.91 19.31
C ASP A 317 -6.07 4.76 18.21
N GLY A 318 -7.34 4.64 18.61
CA GLY A 318 -8.48 4.57 17.70
C GLY A 318 -8.76 5.92 17.04
N CYS A 319 -8.61 7.02 17.77
CA CYS A 319 -8.67 8.37 17.21
C CYS A 319 -7.53 8.64 16.24
N GLU A 320 -6.29 8.28 16.58
CA GLU A 320 -5.15 8.46 15.68
C GLU A 320 -5.42 7.84 14.31
N ALA A 321 -5.93 6.60 14.30
CA ALA A 321 -6.28 5.88 13.09
C ALA A 321 -7.42 6.56 12.30
N GLU A 322 -8.49 6.97 12.97
CA GLU A 322 -9.61 7.64 12.32
C GLU A 322 -9.20 9.01 11.77
N LEU A 323 -8.36 9.76 12.49
CA LEU A 323 -7.80 11.03 12.05
C LEU A 323 -6.91 10.84 10.82
N ALA A 324 -5.98 9.89 10.87
CA ALA A 324 -5.12 9.58 9.74
C ALA A 324 -5.94 9.22 8.49
N ILE A 325 -6.97 8.39 8.63
CA ILE A 325 -7.88 8.03 7.53
C ILE A 325 -8.69 9.23 7.04
N ALA A 326 -9.22 10.07 7.92
CA ALA A 326 -10.07 11.19 7.57
C ALA A 326 -9.32 12.34 6.89
N PHE A 327 -8.05 12.53 7.25
CA PHE A 327 -7.17 13.57 6.72
C PHE A 327 -6.12 13.01 5.74
N ASN A 328 -6.36 11.82 5.22
CA ASN A 328 -5.46 11.10 4.34
C ASN A 328 -5.21 11.86 3.03
N PRO A 329 -4.00 12.38 2.79
CA PRO A 329 -3.73 13.21 1.62
C PRO A 329 -3.96 12.45 0.33
N GLN A 330 -4.48 13.15 -0.66
CA GLN A 330 -4.57 12.66 -2.03
C GLN A 330 -3.32 13.11 -2.78
N ILE A 331 -2.41 12.18 -3.04
CA ILE A 331 -1.24 12.43 -3.86
C ILE A 331 -1.58 12.30 -5.34
N VAL A 332 -1.02 13.18 -6.16
CA VAL A 332 -1.12 13.14 -7.62
C VAL A 332 0.25 12.76 -8.17
N LEU A 333 0.30 11.60 -8.83
CA LEU A 333 1.52 11.05 -9.44
C LEU A 333 1.37 11.03 -10.96
N MET A 334 2.47 11.06 -11.69
CA MET A 334 2.42 10.81 -13.14
C MET A 334 2.08 9.35 -13.44
N SER A 335 1.22 9.11 -14.43
CA SER A 335 0.90 7.76 -14.89
C SER A 335 2.10 7.02 -15.50
N ASN A 336 3.07 7.77 -16.03
CA ASN A 336 4.34 7.26 -16.53
C ASN A 336 5.50 7.49 -15.56
N ASP A 337 5.23 7.72 -14.27
CA ASP A 337 6.29 7.75 -13.28
C ASP A 337 7.01 6.39 -13.23
N CYS A 338 8.27 6.43 -12.83
CA CYS A 338 9.16 5.27 -12.88
C CYS A 338 8.77 4.16 -11.89
N ASP A 339 8.14 4.53 -10.78
CA ASP A 339 7.55 3.63 -9.80
C ASP A 339 6.56 4.40 -8.93
N THR A 340 5.31 3.94 -8.84
CA THR A 340 4.29 4.58 -7.97
C THR A 340 4.02 3.76 -6.71
N ARG A 341 4.74 2.65 -6.52
CA ARG A 341 4.57 1.77 -5.38
C ARG A 341 5.17 2.40 -4.13
N ARG A 342 4.45 2.25 -3.03
CA ARG A 342 4.75 2.89 -1.76
C ARG A 342 4.23 2.03 -0.61
N GLN A 343 4.70 2.31 0.59
CA GLN A 343 4.29 1.65 1.81
C GLN A 343 3.98 2.70 2.87
N PRO A 344 2.85 3.40 2.76
CA PRO A 344 2.62 4.56 3.62
C PRO A 344 2.43 4.12 5.08
N TYR A 345 3.00 4.89 5.99
CA TYR A 345 2.80 4.79 7.43
C TYR A 345 2.39 6.15 7.98
N PHE A 346 1.96 6.19 9.23
CA PHE A 346 1.71 7.45 9.89
C PHE A 346 2.18 7.44 11.34
N ALA A 347 2.37 8.61 11.93
CA ALA A 347 2.48 8.79 13.38
C ALA A 347 1.54 9.93 13.76
N VAL A 348 0.95 9.85 14.94
CA VAL A 348 0.11 10.94 15.48
C VAL A 348 0.74 11.45 16.76
N ARG A 349 0.55 12.75 17.04
CA ARG A 349 0.83 13.33 18.35
C ARG A 349 0.09 14.64 18.56
N TYR A 350 -0.05 15.05 19.81
CA TYR A 350 -0.47 16.42 20.11
C TYR A 350 0.63 17.46 19.82
N ALA A 351 0.26 18.57 19.20
CA ALA A 351 1.16 19.68 18.89
C ALA A 351 1.17 20.73 20.00
N TYR A 352 2.27 20.85 20.73
CA TYR A 352 2.40 21.83 21.81
C TYR A 352 2.55 23.28 21.32
N SER A 353 2.91 23.49 20.05
CA SER A 353 3.22 24.81 19.49
C SER A 353 1.96 25.52 18.97
N GLY A 354 1.23 26.19 19.87
CA GLY A 354 0.38 27.33 19.48
C GLY A 354 -1.13 27.08 19.34
N GLY A 355 -1.67 25.89 19.64
CA GLY A 355 -3.11 25.67 19.64
C GLY A 355 -3.56 24.23 19.92
N ASP A 356 -4.87 24.02 20.07
CA ASP A 356 -5.50 22.70 20.16
C ASP A 356 -5.41 21.96 18.81
N ALA A 357 -4.23 21.45 18.50
CA ALA A 357 -3.94 20.73 17.27
C ALA A 357 -3.25 19.38 17.54
N ILE A 358 -3.52 18.43 16.65
CA ILE A 358 -2.91 17.11 16.56
C ILE A 358 -2.16 17.08 15.23
N PHE A 359 -0.89 16.66 15.26
CA PHE A 359 -0.11 16.40 14.06
C PHE A 359 -0.30 14.96 13.63
N ILE A 360 -0.43 14.77 12.33
CA ILE A 360 -0.44 13.48 11.66
C ILE A 360 0.72 13.51 10.67
N PHE A 361 1.80 12.81 10.99
CA PHE A 361 2.91 12.59 10.07
C PHE A 361 2.54 11.43 9.16
N TYR A 362 2.57 11.61 7.84
CA TYR A 362 2.45 10.56 6.84
C TYR A 362 3.83 10.29 6.24
N ALA A 363 4.41 9.15 6.57
CA ALA A 363 5.59 8.65 5.89
C ALA A 363 5.13 7.92 4.63
N ILE A 364 5.37 8.46 3.43
CA ILE A 364 4.82 7.87 2.19
C ILE A 364 5.54 6.57 1.84
N SER A 365 6.85 6.55 2.08
CA SER A 365 7.77 5.43 1.94
C SER A 365 7.71 4.79 0.56
N TYR A 366 8.11 5.57 -0.44
CA TYR A 366 8.23 5.12 -1.81
C TYR A 366 9.18 3.93 -1.89
N VAL A 367 8.72 2.85 -2.55
CA VAL A 367 9.51 1.62 -2.68
C VAL A 367 10.72 1.83 -3.58
N TYR A 368 10.61 2.78 -4.51
CA TYR A 368 11.66 3.16 -5.42
C TYR A 368 11.42 4.60 -5.84
N ASP A 369 12.49 5.38 -5.78
CA ASP A 369 12.53 6.73 -6.29
C ASP A 369 13.72 6.77 -7.26
N CYS A 370 13.44 7.07 -8.52
CA CYS A 370 14.40 6.82 -9.59
C CYS A 370 15.43 7.94 -9.76
N GLY A 371 15.21 9.09 -9.12
CA GLY A 371 15.92 10.31 -9.43
C GLY A 371 15.62 10.80 -10.86
N PRO A 372 16.04 12.01 -11.22
CA PRO A 372 15.72 12.63 -12.51
C PRO A 372 16.12 11.72 -13.71
N PRO A 373 15.29 11.65 -14.77
CA PRO A 373 15.45 10.71 -15.87
C PRO A 373 16.55 11.12 -16.87
N PHE A 374 17.04 12.35 -16.78
CA PHE A 374 18.10 12.82 -17.64
C PHE A 374 19.38 12.10 -17.24
N THR A 375 19.94 11.37 -18.20
CA THR A 375 21.35 11.03 -18.21
C THR A 375 22.11 12.33 -18.00
N CYS A 376 22.51 12.61 -16.78
CA CYS A 376 23.75 13.34 -16.62
C CYS A 376 24.75 12.59 -17.48
N GLY A 377 25.33 13.27 -18.46
CA GLY A 377 26.19 12.62 -19.45
C GLY A 377 27.22 11.74 -18.76
N ASN A 378 27.82 10.81 -19.49
CA ASN A 378 28.83 9.88 -18.98
C ASN A 378 30.00 10.56 -18.20
N ASP A 379 30.09 11.89 -18.24
CA ASP A 379 31.08 12.74 -17.61
C ASP A 379 30.62 13.41 -16.29
N VAL A 380 29.44 13.12 -15.75
CA VAL A 380 29.01 13.61 -14.42
C VAL A 380 28.92 12.43 -13.44
N PRO A 381 29.98 12.16 -12.65
CA PRO A 381 30.07 10.98 -11.79
C PRO A 381 29.04 10.90 -10.65
N ASN A 382 28.22 11.93 -10.41
CA ASN A 382 27.48 12.12 -9.15
C ASN A 382 25.95 12.21 -9.27
N CYS A 383 25.33 11.72 -10.35
CA CYS A 383 23.86 11.84 -10.48
C CYS A 383 23.02 10.72 -9.84
N ASP A 384 23.66 9.79 -9.13
CA ASP A 384 22.97 8.78 -8.33
C ASP A 384 22.52 9.30 -6.95
N THR A 385 22.74 10.58 -6.64
CA THR A 385 22.54 11.16 -5.29
C THR A 385 21.09 11.40 -4.89
N HIS A 386 20.11 11.26 -5.80
CA HIS A 386 18.68 11.57 -5.52
C HIS A 386 17.78 10.36 -5.77
N ARG A 387 18.26 9.14 -5.50
CA ARG A 387 17.40 7.96 -5.55
C ARG A 387 16.92 7.66 -4.15
N GLY A 388 15.74 8.08 -3.74
CA GLY A 388 15.15 7.66 -2.47
C GLY A 388 15.19 8.70 -1.39
N ASP A 389 14.71 9.91 -1.67
CA ASP A 389 14.53 10.87 -0.59
C ASP A 389 13.35 10.46 0.30
N SER A 390 13.48 10.67 1.61
CA SER A 390 12.43 10.34 2.58
C SER A 390 11.35 11.40 2.51
N GLU A 391 10.35 11.13 1.68
CA GLU A 391 9.26 12.05 1.41
C GLU A 391 8.08 11.83 2.38
N TRP A 392 7.62 12.91 3.01
CA TRP A 392 6.60 12.92 4.05
C TRP A 392 5.65 14.12 3.95
N ILE A 393 4.51 13.99 4.62
CA ILE A 393 3.51 15.06 4.76
C ILE A 393 3.13 15.14 6.24
N VAL A 394 3.10 16.33 6.84
CA VAL A 394 2.53 16.53 8.18
C VAL A 394 1.22 17.30 8.06
N ALA A 395 0.11 16.68 8.41
CA ALA A 395 -1.18 17.36 8.54
C ALA A 395 -1.39 17.82 9.99
N GLU A 396 -1.75 19.09 10.17
CA GLU A 396 -2.12 19.64 11.47
C GLU A 396 -3.63 19.80 11.53
N VAL A 397 -4.28 19.04 12.42
CA VAL A 397 -5.73 18.97 12.51
C VAL A 397 -6.19 19.40 13.89
N GLY A 398 -7.32 20.08 13.98
CA GLY A 398 -7.79 20.60 15.27
C GLY A 398 -9.29 20.82 15.30
N ARG A 399 -9.75 21.43 16.39
CA ARG A 399 -11.16 21.73 16.60
C ARG A 399 -11.75 22.55 15.45
N TYR A 400 -12.98 22.23 15.11
CA TYR A 400 -13.82 23.05 14.25
C TYR A 400 -15.16 23.35 14.94
N SER A 401 -15.68 24.56 14.76
CA SER A 401 -16.88 25.05 15.45
C SER A 401 -18.17 24.35 15.00
N SER A 402 -18.09 23.44 14.03
CA SER A 402 -19.23 22.70 13.51
C SER A 402 -19.53 21.48 14.38
N SER A 403 -20.78 21.39 14.86
CA SER A 403 -21.25 20.21 15.59
C SER A 403 -21.34 18.95 14.73
N THR A 404 -21.44 19.09 13.40
CA THR A 404 -21.52 17.96 12.47
C THR A 404 -20.17 17.58 11.88
N ARG A 405 -19.15 18.42 12.05
CA ARG A 405 -17.78 18.23 11.58
C ARG A 405 -16.81 18.83 12.61
N PRO A 406 -16.57 18.18 13.75
CA PRO A 406 -15.82 18.78 14.85
C PRO A 406 -14.31 18.92 14.59
N TRP A 407 -13.83 18.42 13.46
CA TRP A 407 -12.42 18.44 13.07
C TRP A 407 -12.21 19.25 11.81
N ALA A 408 -11.06 19.93 11.69
CA ALA A 408 -10.61 20.53 10.44
C ALA A 408 -9.08 20.52 10.30
N LEU A 409 -8.62 20.42 9.05
CA LEU A 409 -7.23 20.69 8.70
C LEU A 409 -6.96 22.17 8.93
N LYS A 410 -5.85 22.47 9.59
CA LYS A 410 -5.37 23.82 9.87
C LYS A 410 -4.21 24.15 8.95
N TYR A 411 -3.24 23.24 8.90
CA TYR A 411 -2.04 23.37 8.10
C TYR A 411 -1.62 22.02 7.53
N ALA A 412 -0.86 22.04 6.44
CA ALA A 412 -0.04 20.90 6.03
C ALA A 412 1.39 21.34 5.76
N THR A 413 2.36 20.56 6.21
CA THR A 413 3.78 20.73 5.87
C THR A 413 4.20 19.65 4.90
N LEU A 414 4.83 20.04 3.79
CA LEU A 414 5.17 19.15 2.66
C LEU A 414 6.68 19.12 2.45
N SER A 415 7.28 17.93 2.33
CA SER A 415 8.73 17.69 2.46
C SER A 415 9.59 17.90 1.22
N ALA A 416 9.23 18.82 0.31
CA ALA A 416 9.98 18.96 -0.93
C ALA A 416 11.47 19.28 -0.68
N HIS A 417 12.36 18.32 -0.98
CA HIS A 417 13.81 18.43 -0.78
C HIS A 417 14.22 18.72 0.68
N TRP A 418 13.51 18.14 1.65
CA TRP A 418 13.76 18.35 3.09
C TRP A 418 15.22 18.14 3.49
N ASN A 419 15.75 19.10 4.26
CA ASN A 419 17.10 19.07 4.83
C ASN A 419 18.21 18.91 3.78
N THR A 420 17.95 19.34 2.55
CA THR A 420 18.96 19.39 1.49
C THR A 420 19.77 20.68 1.57
N ASP A 421 21.08 20.57 1.35
CA ASP A 421 21.98 21.72 1.31
C ASP A 421 21.68 22.65 0.10
N TRP A 422 22.26 23.85 0.11
CA TRP A 422 22.31 24.81 -1.02
C TRP A 422 20.99 25.53 -1.36
N GLY A 423 20.09 25.71 -0.39
CA GLY A 423 18.84 26.46 -0.59
C GLY A 423 17.82 25.71 -1.47
N ASN A 424 18.01 24.40 -1.64
CA ASN A 424 17.09 23.56 -2.40
C ASN A 424 15.95 23.00 -1.55
N ASP A 425 16.01 23.15 -0.22
CA ASP A 425 14.91 22.77 0.67
C ASP A 425 13.70 23.66 0.42
N ASN A 426 12.68 23.06 -0.20
CA ASN A 426 11.39 23.67 -0.49
C ASN A 426 10.32 23.20 0.51
N THR A 427 10.73 22.64 1.65
CA THR A 427 9.82 22.24 2.70
C THR A 427 9.15 23.46 3.29
N ALA A 428 7.81 23.45 3.26
CA ALA A 428 7.04 24.59 3.71
C ALA A 428 5.71 24.15 4.32
N ARG A 429 5.29 24.94 5.30
CA ARG A 429 4.01 24.82 6.01
C ARG A 429 3.00 25.74 5.35
N TYR A 430 1.86 25.18 4.97
CA TYR A 430 0.80 25.87 4.26
C TYR A 430 -0.48 25.86 5.07
N ALA A 431 -1.20 26.99 5.13
CA ALA A 431 -2.53 27.03 5.68
C ALA A 431 -3.49 26.19 4.82
N ALA A 432 -4.55 25.66 5.43
CA ALA A 432 -5.52 24.84 4.71
C ALA A 432 -6.15 25.55 3.49
N GLU A 433 -6.29 26.88 3.52
CA GLU A 433 -6.79 27.66 2.38
C GLU A 433 -5.81 27.78 1.21
N ASP A 434 -4.51 27.61 1.46
CA ASP A 434 -3.46 27.63 0.43
C ASP A 434 -3.26 26.27 -0.23
N LEU A 435 -3.95 25.24 0.27
CA LEU A 435 -3.91 23.88 -0.25
C LEU A 435 -5.08 23.64 -1.19
N GLU A 436 -4.82 22.87 -2.23
CA GLU A 436 -5.89 22.32 -3.05
C GLU A 436 -6.65 21.25 -2.25
N ASP A 437 -7.98 21.26 -2.34
CA ASP A 437 -8.76 20.15 -1.81
C ASP A 437 -8.45 18.87 -2.58
N ALA A 438 -8.35 17.74 -1.88
CA ALA A 438 -8.43 16.44 -2.53
C ALA A 438 -9.70 16.40 -3.39
N ASP A 439 -9.54 16.11 -4.69
CA ASP A 439 -10.67 16.14 -5.60
C ASP A 439 -11.72 15.13 -5.11
N GLY A 440 -13.00 15.43 -5.28
CA GLY A 440 -14.11 14.52 -4.93
C GLY A 440 -14.25 14.19 -3.44
N SER A 441 -13.55 14.87 -2.53
CA SER A 441 -13.74 14.75 -1.09
C SER A 441 -15.09 15.39 -0.69
N PRO A 442 -16.13 14.65 -0.25
CA PRO A 442 -17.43 15.19 0.13
C PRO A 442 -17.35 16.00 1.43
N ALA A 443 -16.24 15.89 2.14
CA ALA A 443 -16.07 16.44 3.47
C ALA A 443 -14.63 16.95 3.67
N PHE A 444 -14.04 17.57 2.64
CA PHE A 444 -12.94 18.54 2.68
C PHE A 444 -11.70 18.30 3.57
N GLY A 445 -11.51 17.21 4.32
CA GLY A 445 -10.40 17.12 5.28
C GLY A 445 -9.02 16.96 4.63
N ALA A 446 -8.96 16.18 3.57
CA ALA A 446 -7.70 15.80 2.92
C ALA A 446 -7.22 16.87 1.92
N PRO A 447 -5.94 17.27 2.00
CA PRO A 447 -5.33 18.10 0.96
C PRO A 447 -4.95 17.25 -0.26
N LYS A 448 -4.90 17.90 -1.42
CA LYS A 448 -4.29 17.37 -2.64
C LYS A 448 -2.82 17.77 -2.69
N ILE A 449 -1.96 16.80 -2.89
CA ILE A 449 -0.51 16.96 -2.91
C ILE A 449 0.01 16.55 -4.27
N TRP A 450 0.75 17.43 -4.93
CA TRP A 450 1.36 17.19 -6.22
C TRP A 450 2.74 16.59 -6.01
N VAL A 451 3.02 15.48 -6.68
CA VAL A 451 4.26 14.74 -6.48
C VAL A 451 5.14 14.85 -7.73
N ALA A 452 6.33 15.41 -7.56
CA ALA A 452 7.26 15.60 -8.67
C ALA A 452 7.67 14.27 -9.29
N GLN A 453 7.54 14.17 -10.61
CA GLN A 453 7.94 12.99 -11.37
C GLN A 453 9.38 12.61 -11.04
N HIS A 454 9.61 11.32 -10.84
CA HIS A 454 10.94 10.73 -10.66
C HIS A 454 11.72 11.11 -9.40
N LYS A 455 11.28 12.10 -8.63
CA LYS A 455 11.91 12.56 -7.37
C LYS A 455 11.00 12.36 -6.17
N HIS A 456 9.69 12.38 -6.42
CA HIS A 456 8.65 12.20 -5.44
C HIS A 456 8.51 13.32 -4.37
N ALA A 457 9.12 14.49 -4.61
CA ALA A 457 8.95 15.70 -3.81
C ALA A 457 7.48 16.16 -3.77
N ASN A 458 7.03 16.60 -2.58
CA ASN A 458 5.61 16.90 -2.31
C ASN A 458 5.32 18.41 -2.34
N TYR A 459 4.35 18.83 -3.16
CA TYR A 459 4.00 20.23 -3.41
C TYR A 459 2.52 20.52 -3.22
N ARG A 460 2.19 21.76 -2.83
CA ARG A 460 0.81 22.20 -2.59
C ARG A 460 -0.03 22.36 -3.85
N SER A 461 0.61 22.57 -5.00
CA SER A 461 -0.06 22.82 -6.29
C SER A 461 0.87 22.42 -7.44
N GLN A 462 0.27 22.14 -8.59
CA GLN A 462 1.01 21.81 -9.81
C GLN A 462 1.98 22.93 -10.19
N SER A 463 1.51 24.19 -10.21
CA SER A 463 2.32 25.33 -10.63
C SER A 463 3.51 25.59 -9.73
N VAL A 464 3.41 25.27 -8.43
CA VAL A 464 4.55 25.40 -7.51
C VAL A 464 5.56 24.30 -7.80
N CYS A 465 5.12 23.06 -8.02
CA CYS A 465 6.00 21.97 -8.39
C CYS A 465 6.74 22.26 -9.71
N ASP A 466 6.03 22.67 -10.76
CA ASP A 466 6.62 22.98 -12.08
C ASP A 466 7.59 24.18 -12.04
N ALA A 467 7.49 25.02 -11.01
CA ALA A 467 8.38 26.15 -10.77
C ALA A 467 9.49 25.86 -9.75
N ALA A 468 9.49 24.68 -9.12
CA ALA A 468 10.38 24.35 -8.01
C ALA A 468 11.70 23.70 -8.46
N GLY A 469 12.69 23.78 -7.57
CA GLY A 469 14.01 23.19 -7.72
C GLY A 469 14.97 24.01 -8.59
N TYR A 470 16.27 23.72 -8.43
CA TYR A 470 17.32 24.32 -9.25
C TYR A 470 17.11 23.93 -10.73
N PHE A 471 16.92 24.93 -11.60
CA PHE A 471 16.61 24.80 -13.04
C PHE A 471 15.22 24.25 -13.42
N ASN A 472 14.20 24.33 -12.56
CA ASN A 472 12.84 23.82 -12.86
C ASN A 472 12.86 22.34 -13.28
N LEU A 473 13.61 21.53 -12.52
CA LEU A 473 13.79 20.11 -12.80
C LEU A 473 12.70 19.24 -12.18
N ASP A 474 11.83 19.84 -11.37
CA ASP A 474 10.65 19.17 -10.83
C ASP A 474 9.52 19.33 -11.85
N ASN A 475 8.91 18.21 -12.20
CA ASN A 475 7.86 18.16 -13.20
C ASN A 475 6.61 17.54 -12.59
N CYS A 476 5.56 18.33 -12.53
CA CYS A 476 4.21 17.91 -12.19
C CYS A 476 3.20 18.14 -13.33
N GLU A 477 3.66 18.32 -14.58
CA GLU A 477 2.76 18.31 -15.73
C GLU A 477 2.14 16.92 -15.90
N HIS A 478 0.96 16.74 -15.32
CA HIS A 478 0.26 15.47 -15.22
C HIS A 478 -0.98 15.44 -16.16
N PRO A 479 -0.83 15.41 -17.49
CA PRO A 479 -1.99 15.35 -18.40
C PRO A 479 -2.85 14.10 -18.15
N ASP A 480 -2.26 13.06 -17.56
CA ASP A 480 -2.90 11.80 -17.15
C ASP A 480 -2.63 11.47 -15.66
N GLY A 481 -2.66 12.47 -14.77
CA GLY A 481 -2.35 12.29 -13.35
C GLY A 481 -3.12 11.13 -12.69
N LEU A 482 -2.40 10.25 -12.02
CA LEU A 482 -2.98 9.23 -11.17
C LEU A 482 -3.16 9.81 -9.78
N TYR A 483 -4.41 9.94 -9.38
CA TYR A 483 -4.77 10.38 -8.05
C TYR A 483 -4.83 9.16 -7.15
N HIS A 484 -4.14 9.26 -6.02
CA HIS A 484 -4.16 8.23 -5.03
C HIS A 484 -4.32 8.81 -3.64
N THR A 485 -5.16 8.21 -2.83
CA THR A 485 -5.00 8.33 -1.39
C THR A 485 -3.88 7.42 -0.92
N LEU A 486 -3.28 7.72 0.23
CA LEU A 486 -2.36 6.78 0.84
C LEU A 486 -3.16 5.56 1.31
N ASP A 487 -2.69 4.34 0.99
CA ASP A 487 -3.34 3.11 1.44
C ASP A 487 -3.06 2.89 2.94
N ILE A 488 -3.51 3.78 3.82
CA ILE A 488 -3.28 3.72 5.27
C ILE A 488 -4.39 2.96 5.99
N ALA A 489 -4.01 2.33 7.10
CA ALA A 489 -4.94 1.74 8.05
C ALA A 489 -4.39 1.95 9.46
N ALA A 490 -5.22 1.84 10.52
CA ALA A 490 -4.81 1.98 11.93
C ALA A 490 -3.47 1.29 12.24
N ALA A 491 -3.40 0.11 11.66
CA ALA A 491 -2.24 -0.55 11.10
C ALA A 491 -0.86 0.05 11.19
N TYR A 492 -0.73 1.14 10.46
CA TYR A 492 0.50 1.67 10.00
C TYR A 492 0.90 2.83 10.90
N ASN A 493 0.25 2.96 12.07
CA ASN A 493 0.73 3.85 13.10
C ASN A 493 2.11 3.35 13.56
N LEU A 494 3.11 4.22 13.41
CA LEU A 494 4.48 4.06 13.85
C LEU A 494 4.59 4.18 15.38
N GLY A 495 3.59 4.79 16.02
CA GLY A 495 3.59 5.19 17.41
C GLY A 495 4.57 6.33 17.67
N ARG A 496 5.05 6.44 18.90
CA ARG A 496 6.02 7.43 19.34
C ARG A 496 7.45 6.89 19.38
N SER A 497 8.45 7.74 19.17
CA SER A 497 9.87 7.34 19.10
C SER A 497 10.39 6.47 20.26
N PHE A 498 9.89 6.66 21.49
CA PHE A 498 10.30 5.88 22.66
C PHE A 498 9.35 4.72 23.01
N ILE A 499 8.15 4.67 22.45
CA ILE A 499 7.23 3.51 22.51
C ILE A 499 6.74 3.22 21.08
N PRO A 500 7.62 2.76 20.18
CA PRO A 500 7.26 2.56 18.78
C PRO A 500 6.33 1.36 18.63
N PHE A 501 5.27 1.50 17.84
CA PHE A 501 4.41 0.41 17.43
C PHE A 501 5.02 -0.40 16.29
N LEU A 502 5.61 0.32 15.33
CA LEU A 502 6.28 -0.17 14.14
C LEU A 502 7.57 0.63 13.91
N GLY A 503 8.40 0.22 12.96
CA GLY A 503 9.54 1.04 12.54
C GLY A 503 10.74 1.10 13.48
N ALA A 504 10.72 0.37 14.59
CA ALA A 504 11.91 0.02 15.36
C ALA A 504 12.87 -0.85 14.52
N SER A 505 14.04 -1.23 15.06
CA SER A 505 15.12 -1.96 14.36
C SER A 505 14.73 -3.25 13.61
N TYR A 506 13.50 -3.74 13.77
CA TYR A 506 12.98 -4.97 13.17
C TYR A 506 11.98 -4.75 12.02
N SER A 507 11.67 -3.50 11.63
CA SER A 507 10.69 -3.20 10.59
C SER A 507 11.12 -2.07 9.65
N PRO A 508 12.25 -2.21 8.93
CA PRO A 508 12.66 -1.20 7.95
C PRO A 508 11.84 -1.23 6.66
N VAL A 509 11.89 -0.12 5.93
CA VAL A 509 11.51 -0.02 4.51
C VAL A 509 12.70 -0.46 3.67
N TYR A 510 12.49 -1.38 2.73
CA TYR A 510 13.57 -1.92 1.89
C TYR A 510 13.45 -1.45 0.45
N ASP A 511 14.60 -1.22 -0.22
CA ASP A 511 14.66 -1.17 -1.69
C ASP A 511 14.36 -2.58 -2.24
N ARG A 512 13.14 -2.78 -2.68
CA ARG A 512 12.70 -4.07 -3.21
C ARG A 512 13.15 -4.33 -4.64
N ARG A 513 13.58 -3.30 -5.36
CA ARG A 513 13.94 -3.44 -6.77
C ARG A 513 15.36 -3.96 -6.92
N SER A 514 16.29 -3.47 -6.11
CA SER A 514 17.69 -3.91 -6.16
C SER A 514 18.00 -5.04 -5.17
N ASN A 515 17.20 -5.20 -4.11
CA ASN A 515 17.45 -6.11 -2.98
C ASN A 515 18.90 -5.99 -2.47
N ASN A 516 19.48 -4.79 -2.56
CA ASN A 516 20.86 -4.48 -2.20
C ASN A 516 21.10 -4.49 -0.68
N GLY A 517 20.05 -4.69 0.12
CA GLY A 517 20.10 -4.70 1.57
C GLY A 517 19.99 -3.30 2.19
N ASN A 518 19.77 -2.25 1.40
CA ASN A 518 19.50 -0.92 1.92
C ASN A 518 18.14 -0.90 2.59
N ALA A 519 18.13 -0.36 3.80
CA ALA A 519 16.99 -0.31 4.70
C ALA A 519 16.90 1.08 5.29
N GLU A 520 15.72 1.68 5.19
CA GLU A 520 15.38 2.90 5.91
C GLU A 520 14.58 2.55 7.16
N TYR A 521 14.83 3.26 8.26
CA TYR A 521 14.16 3.04 9.53
C TYR A 521 13.49 4.33 10.01
N TYR A 522 12.35 4.19 10.67
CA TYR A 522 11.59 5.32 11.21
C TYR A 522 12.13 5.80 12.57
N TRP A 523 12.66 4.89 13.39
CA TRP A 523 13.05 5.21 14.78
C TRP A 523 14.49 4.82 15.15
N VAL A 524 15.34 4.51 14.17
CA VAL A 524 16.72 4.06 14.44
C VAL A 524 17.72 5.18 14.15
N PRO A 525 18.25 5.88 15.18
CA PRO A 525 19.13 7.06 15.07
C PRO A 525 20.52 6.85 14.45
N ALA A 526 20.79 5.73 13.79
CA ALA A 526 22.15 5.35 13.39
C ALA A 526 22.28 4.73 11.99
N ALA A 527 21.16 4.49 11.29
CA ALA A 527 21.23 4.05 9.90
C ALA A 527 21.25 5.31 9.03
N ARG A 528 22.43 5.68 8.53
CA ARG A 528 22.56 6.76 7.54
C ARG A 528 21.89 6.28 6.25
N PHE A 529 20.60 6.58 6.09
CA PHE A 529 19.91 6.43 4.83
C PHE A 529 20.39 7.57 3.92
N CYS A 530 20.87 7.23 2.73
CA CYS A 530 21.35 8.20 1.74
C CYS A 530 20.62 7.96 0.43
N GLY A 531 19.35 7.57 0.55
CA GLY A 531 18.58 6.98 -0.52
C GLY A 531 18.87 5.50 -0.78
N TRP A 532 18.20 4.98 -1.80
CA TRP A 532 18.29 3.62 -2.31
C TRP A 532 19.61 3.33 -3.06
N SER A 533 20.40 4.35 -3.39
CA SER A 533 21.72 4.19 -4.03
C SER A 533 22.86 4.03 -3.01
N TYR A 534 23.92 3.32 -3.40
CA TYR A 534 25.06 2.99 -2.55
C TYR A 534 26.13 4.10 -2.68
N TYR A 535 25.92 5.29 -2.09
CA TYR A 535 26.92 6.37 -2.13
C TYR A 535 27.58 6.62 -0.76
N THR A 536 28.91 6.80 -0.79
CA THR A 536 29.80 6.84 0.38
C THR A 536 30.41 8.22 0.67
N SER A 537 30.10 9.26 -0.13
CA SER A 537 30.75 10.56 0.01
C SER A 537 29.88 11.71 -0.48
N GLY A 538 29.23 12.46 0.41
CA GLY A 538 28.64 13.76 0.04
C GLY A 538 27.51 14.24 0.93
N SER A 539 26.28 14.11 0.44
CA SER A 539 25.04 14.53 1.07
C SER A 539 24.08 13.34 1.09
N CYS A 540 23.38 13.14 2.20
CA CYS A 540 22.41 12.06 2.34
C CYS A 540 21.03 12.68 2.48
N ALA A 541 20.02 12.07 1.86
CA ALA A 541 18.64 12.37 2.17
C ALA A 541 18.41 12.28 3.68
N GLY A 542 17.63 13.22 4.24
CA GLY A 542 17.25 13.15 5.64
C GLY A 542 16.35 11.94 5.88
N PRO A 543 16.77 10.90 6.65
CA PRO A 543 15.92 9.73 6.92
C PRO A 543 14.61 10.13 7.59
N TYR A 544 13.57 9.30 7.48
CA TYR A 544 12.32 9.51 8.22
C TYR A 544 12.52 9.76 9.71
N GLU A 545 13.53 9.15 10.32
CA GLU A 545 13.86 9.34 11.72
C GLU A 545 14.24 10.79 12.07
N GLU A 546 14.99 11.48 11.21
CA GLU A 546 15.33 12.89 11.40
C GLU A 546 14.08 13.76 11.30
N SER A 547 13.24 13.51 10.29
CA SER A 547 11.98 14.24 10.09
C SER A 547 11.01 14.03 11.25
N LEU A 548 10.77 12.78 11.66
CA LEU A 548 9.90 12.46 12.80
C LEU A 548 10.37 13.16 14.08
N ARG A 549 11.70 13.20 14.32
CA ARG A 549 12.27 13.91 15.47
C ARG A 549 12.18 15.43 15.36
N ALA A 550 12.38 15.99 14.17
CA ALA A 550 12.25 17.42 13.94
C ALA A 550 10.84 17.91 14.30
N TYR A 551 9.83 17.08 14.06
CA TYR A 551 8.45 17.35 14.47
C TYR A 551 8.09 16.82 15.86
N ALA A 552 9.06 16.30 16.62
CA ALA A 552 8.94 15.79 18.00
C ALA A 552 7.98 14.61 18.20
N PHE A 553 7.94 13.68 17.24
CA PHE A 553 7.25 12.39 17.37
C PHE A 553 8.08 11.32 18.13
#